data_AF-A0A659SHR9-F1
#
_entry.id   AF-A0A659SHR9-F1
#
_cell.length_a   1.000
_cell.length_b   1.000
_cell.length_c   1.000
_cell.angle_alpha   90.00
_cell.angle_beta   90.00
_cell.angle_gamma   90.00
#
_symmetry.space_group_name_H-M   'P 1'
#
loop_
_entity.id
_entity.type
_entity.pdbx_description
1 polymer ?
#
loop_
_entity_poly.entity_id
_entity_poly.type
_entity_poly.pdbx_seq_one_letter_code
_entity_poly.pdbx_strand_id
1 'polypeptide(L)'
;MFAAIIIGIFIISVIYAHSRGVEKQKLSRQLFDHSTFMAPINMFMTRFSTLPAKQPYFDTTAFPELQKLTENWQVIREEALRLQHHIKAAQANNDAGFNTFFKRFWIRGYLLWDSLAHPAEDRVRESQ
;
A
#
# COMPACT_ATOMS: atom_id res chain seq x y z
N MET A 1 15.32 32.23 13.20
CA MET A 1 15.48 31.96 11.75
C MET A 1 15.07 30.53 11.39
N PHE A 2 15.71 29.49 11.92
CA PHE A 2 15.36 28.09 11.63
C PHE A 2 13.91 27.69 11.90
N ALA A 3 13.35 28.06 13.07
CA ALA A 3 11.96 27.75 13.40
C ALA A 3 10.97 28.35 12.38
N ALA A 4 11.22 29.57 11.90
CA ALA A 4 10.38 30.21 10.89
C ALA A 4 10.45 29.48 9.54
N ILE A 5 11.62 28.96 9.16
CA ILE A 5 11.79 28.16 7.94
C ILE A 5 11.00 26.84 8.05
N ILE A 6 11.10 26.14 9.18
CA ILE A 6 10.39 24.87 9.41
C ILE A 6 8.87 25.09 9.37
N ILE A 7 8.38 26.13 10.06
CA ILE A 7 6.96 26.49 10.06
C ILE A 7 6.51 26.88 8.65
N GLY A 8 7.32 27.63 7.90
CA GLY A 8 7.04 27.99 6.51
C GLY A 8 6.89 26.77 5.60
N ILE A 9 7.83 25.82 5.67
CA ILE A 9 7.76 24.56 4.91
C ILE A 9 6.52 23.77 5.29
N PHE A 10 6.20 23.69 6.58
CA PHE A 10 5.02 23.00 7.06
C PHE A 10 3.74 23.62 6.49
N ILE A 11 3.57 24.93 6.59
CA ILE A 11 2.39 25.65 6.04
C ILE A 11 2.27 25.42 4.53
N ILE A 12 3.36 25.55 3.78
CA ILE A 12 3.38 25.31 2.33
C ILE A 12 2.97 23.87 2.02
N SER A 13 3.46 22.89 2.78
CA SER A 13 3.13 21.48 2.58
C SER A 13 1.66 21.16 2.85
N VAL A 14 1.05 21.80 3.86
CA VAL A 14 -0.37 21.64 4.17
C VAL A 14 -1.23 22.26 3.07
N ILE A 15 -0.87 23.45 2.58
CA ILE A 15 -1.55 24.09 1.45
C ILE A 15 -1.44 23.23 0.20
N TYR A 16 -0.25 22.68 -0.09
CA TYR A 16 -0.04 21.76 -1.20
C TYR A 16 -0.94 20.52 -1.09
N ALA A 17 -0.92 19.84 0.06
CA ALA A 17 -1.72 18.64 0.30
C ALA A 17 -3.23 18.93 0.15
N HIS A 18 -3.70 20.05 0.71
CA HIS A 18 -5.08 20.50 0.55
C HIS A 18 -5.44 20.78 -0.92
N SER A 19 -4.56 21.46 -1.66
CA SER A 19 -4.79 21.80 -3.07
C SER A 19 -4.85 20.58 -4.00
N ARG A 20 -4.25 19.46 -3.59
CA ARG A 20 -4.18 18.23 -4.38
C ARG A 20 -5.35 17.28 -4.12
N GLY A 21 -6.08 17.47 -3.02
CA GLY A 21 -7.31 16.74 -2.74
C GLY A 21 -8.47 17.24 -3.60
N VAL A 22 -9.15 16.32 -4.30
CA VAL A 22 -10.37 16.64 -5.06
C VAL A 22 -11.54 16.89 -4.10
N GLU A 23 -11.70 15.99 -3.12
CA GLU A 23 -12.68 16.12 -2.05
C GLU A 23 -12.07 16.86 -0.86
N LYS A 24 -12.66 18.00 -0.51
CA LYS A 24 -12.15 18.85 0.57
C LYS A 24 -12.86 18.51 1.87
N GLN A 25 -12.10 18.01 2.83
CA GLN A 25 -12.57 17.85 4.20
C GLN A 25 -12.77 19.23 4.85
N LYS A 26 -13.64 19.28 5.87
CA LYS A 26 -13.78 20.49 6.71
C LYS A 26 -12.42 20.82 7.34
N LEU A 27 -12.03 22.10 7.33
CA LEU A 27 -10.74 22.57 7.86
C LEU A 27 -10.42 22.06 9.27
N SER A 28 -11.44 22.00 10.14
CA SER A 28 -11.29 21.45 11.50
C SER A 28 -10.90 19.98 11.50
N ARG A 29 -11.47 19.17 10.62
CA ARG A 29 -11.13 17.74 10.52
C ARG A 29 -9.76 17.53 9.88
N GLN A 30 -9.38 18.39 8.94
CA GLN A 30 -8.10 18.29 8.25
C GLN A 30 -6.93 18.64 9.17
N LEU A 31 -7.04 19.69 10.00
CA LEU A 31 -5.96 20.12 10.89
C LEU A 31 -5.56 19.06 11.94
N PHE A 32 -6.50 18.21 12.35
CA PHE A 32 -6.26 17.14 13.32
C PHE A 32 -6.09 15.75 12.69
N ASP A 33 -6.06 15.67 11.36
CA ASP A 33 -5.82 14.40 10.67
C ASP A 33 -4.32 14.07 10.63
N HIS A 34 -3.98 12.79 10.77
CA HIS A 34 -2.60 12.29 10.72
C HIS A 34 -1.92 12.64 9.37
N SER A 35 -2.71 12.75 8.31
CA SER A 35 -2.24 13.12 6.97
C SER A 35 -1.64 14.54 6.91
N THR A 36 -2.13 15.46 7.73
CA THR A 36 -1.66 16.86 7.80
C THR A 36 -0.31 16.97 8.51
N PHE A 37 -0.09 16.16 9.55
CA PHE A 37 1.22 16.07 10.20
C PHE A 37 2.28 15.50 9.24
N MET A 38 1.90 14.53 8.41
CA MET A 38 2.75 13.93 7.39
C MET A 38 2.84 14.74 6.09
N ALA A 39 2.18 15.91 6.01
CA ALA A 39 2.10 16.73 4.80
C ALA A 39 3.46 17.12 4.20
N PRO A 40 4.51 17.47 4.98
CA PRO A 40 5.83 17.76 4.42
C PRO A 40 6.43 16.57 3.66
N ILE A 41 6.37 15.38 4.26
CA ILE A 41 6.90 14.15 3.67
C ILE A 41 6.10 13.79 2.42
N ASN A 42 4.77 13.82 2.52
CA ASN A 42 3.86 13.52 1.42
C ASN A 42 4.04 14.51 0.26
N MET A 43 4.23 15.80 0.55
CA MET A 43 4.50 16.83 -0.46
C MET A 43 5.76 16.47 -1.24
N PHE A 44 6.87 16.14 -0.57
CA PHE A 44 8.11 15.80 -1.25
C PHE A 44 7.98 14.51 -2.08
N MET A 45 7.45 13.43 -1.49
CA MET A 45 7.26 12.16 -2.21
C MET A 45 6.44 12.33 -3.48
N THR A 46 5.42 13.19 -3.42
CA THR A 46 4.43 13.27 -4.50
C THR A 46 4.73 14.38 -5.49
N ARG A 47 5.47 15.42 -5.08
CA ARG A 47 5.98 16.45 -5.99
C ARG A 47 7.08 15.93 -6.90
N PHE A 48 7.89 15.00 -6.41
CA PHE A 48 9.00 14.39 -7.14
C PHE A 48 8.67 13.02 -7.74
N SER A 49 7.44 12.54 -7.57
CA SER A 49 6.99 11.31 -8.25
C SER A 49 6.90 11.53 -9.76
N THR A 50 7.35 10.54 -10.53
CA THR A 50 7.24 10.50 -11.99
C THR A 50 5.84 10.09 -12.47
N LEU A 51 5.00 9.58 -11.56
CA LEU A 51 3.66 9.11 -11.88
C LEU A 51 2.63 10.25 -11.93
N PRO A 52 1.65 10.21 -12.86
CA PRO A 52 0.59 11.21 -12.94
C PRO A 52 -0.21 11.34 -11.63
N ALA A 53 -0.25 12.55 -11.08
CA ALA A 53 -0.83 12.79 -9.74
C ALA A 53 -2.38 12.79 -9.69
N LYS A 54 -3.07 12.81 -10.84
CA LYS A 54 -4.52 13.06 -10.95
C LYS A 54 -5.36 11.85 -11.36
N GLN A 55 -4.78 10.66 -11.42
CA GLN A 55 -5.50 9.45 -11.83
C GLN A 55 -5.43 8.35 -10.77
N PRO A 56 -6.55 7.67 -10.46
CA PRO A 56 -6.58 6.56 -9.52
C PRO A 56 -6.04 5.26 -10.12
N TYR A 57 -6.09 5.12 -11.44
CA TYR A 57 -5.63 3.95 -12.18
C TYR A 57 -4.55 4.37 -13.17
N PHE A 58 -3.50 3.56 -13.25
CA PHE A 58 -2.42 3.74 -14.22
C PHE A 58 -2.55 2.72 -15.35
N ASP A 59 -2.05 3.08 -16.52
CA ASP A 59 -1.96 2.13 -17.62
C ASP A 59 -0.92 1.05 -17.29
N THR A 60 -1.29 -0.21 -17.56
CA THR A 60 -0.41 -1.37 -17.43
C THR A 60 0.86 -1.25 -18.28
N THR A 61 0.83 -0.48 -19.37
CA THR A 61 2.02 -0.21 -20.20
C THR A 61 3.13 0.52 -19.45
N ALA A 62 2.80 1.25 -18.38
CA ALA A 62 3.77 1.93 -17.53
C ALA A 62 4.54 0.98 -16.59
N PHE A 63 4.07 -0.28 -16.45
CA PHE A 63 4.63 -1.28 -15.54
C PHE A 63 4.86 -2.59 -16.29
N PRO A 64 5.89 -2.68 -17.16
CA PRO A 64 6.17 -3.87 -17.94
C PRO A 64 6.43 -5.10 -17.07
N GLU A 65 6.84 -4.94 -15.80
CA GLU A 65 7.06 -6.06 -14.89
C GLU A 65 5.76 -6.82 -14.56
N LEU A 66 4.60 -6.15 -14.66
CA LEU A 66 3.29 -6.78 -14.43
C LEU A 66 2.91 -7.75 -15.55
N GLN A 67 3.50 -7.61 -16.75
CA GLN A 67 3.17 -8.47 -17.89
C GLN A 67 3.38 -9.95 -17.55
N LYS A 68 4.44 -10.29 -16.82
CA LYS A 68 4.71 -11.66 -16.38
C LYS A 68 3.60 -12.21 -15.48
N LEU A 69 3.05 -11.39 -14.58
CA LEU A 69 1.93 -11.77 -13.72
C LEU A 69 0.65 -11.95 -14.55
N THR A 70 0.41 -11.06 -15.51
CA THR A 70 -0.72 -11.14 -16.42
C THR A 70 -0.67 -12.38 -17.31
N GLU A 71 0.50 -12.75 -17.84
CA GLU A 71 0.65 -13.93 -18.69
C GLU A 71 0.49 -15.24 -17.91
N ASN A 72 0.93 -15.28 -16.65
CA ASN A 72 0.93 -16.50 -15.82
C ASN A 72 -0.25 -16.59 -14.84
N TRP A 73 -1.29 -15.75 -15.02
CA TRP A 73 -2.40 -15.65 -14.06
C TRP A 73 -3.16 -16.97 -13.84
N GLN A 74 -3.26 -17.82 -14.86
CA GLN A 74 -3.90 -19.14 -14.77
C GLN A 74 -3.09 -20.08 -13.88
N VAL A 75 -1.76 -20.12 -14.07
CA VAL A 75 -0.86 -20.95 -13.26
C VAL A 75 -0.91 -20.51 -11.79
N ILE A 76 -0.81 -19.20 -11.54
CA ILE A 76 -0.91 -18.64 -10.19
C ILE A 76 -2.26 -19.01 -9.55
N ARG A 77 -3.36 -18.93 -10.30
CA ARG A 77 -4.70 -19.32 -9.82
C ARG A 77 -4.76 -20.81 -9.49
N GLU A 78 -4.22 -21.68 -10.34
CA GLU A 78 -4.21 -23.13 -10.12
C GLU A 78 -3.37 -23.54 -8.91
N GLU A 79 -2.22 -22.90 -8.70
CA GLU A 79 -1.42 -23.06 -7.49
C GLU A 79 -2.16 -22.58 -6.24
N ALA A 80 -2.78 -21.40 -6.30
CA ALA A 80 -3.57 -20.86 -5.19
C ALA A 80 -4.75 -21.77 -4.83
N LEU A 81 -5.46 -22.36 -5.82
CA LEU A 81 -6.55 -23.30 -5.57
C LEU A 81 -6.07 -24.59 -4.92
N ARG A 82 -4.90 -25.12 -5.33
CA ARG A 82 -4.28 -26.29 -4.66
C ARG A 82 -3.92 -25.97 -3.21
N LEU A 83 -3.46 -24.76 -2.94
CA LEU A 83 -3.02 -24.33 -1.62
C LEU A 83 -4.15 -23.81 -0.73
N GLN A 84 -5.36 -23.62 -1.24
CA GLN A 84 -6.45 -22.95 -0.51
C GLN A 84 -6.75 -23.58 0.85
N HIS A 85 -6.64 -24.91 0.97
CA HIS A 85 -6.92 -25.65 2.21
C HIS A 85 -5.76 -25.60 3.21
N HIS A 86 -4.58 -25.13 2.78
CA HIS A 86 -3.39 -24.96 3.63
C HIS A 86 -3.24 -23.52 4.14
N ILE A 87 -3.96 -22.55 3.54
CA ILE A 87 -3.96 -21.16 3.95
C ILE A 87 -4.85 -21.02 5.20
N LYS A 88 -4.22 -20.74 6.34
CA LYS A 88 -4.94 -20.47 7.60
C LYS A 88 -5.19 -18.98 7.77
N ALA A 89 -6.28 -18.63 8.44
CA ALA A 89 -6.48 -17.29 8.94
C ALA A 89 -5.30 -16.88 9.85
N ALA A 90 -4.89 -15.61 9.79
CA ALA A 90 -3.83 -15.10 10.63
C ALA A 90 -4.18 -15.36 12.11
N GLN A 91 -3.38 -16.19 12.79
CA GLN A 91 -3.60 -16.53 14.20
C GLN A 91 -3.15 -15.42 15.15
N ALA A 92 -2.26 -14.54 14.70
CA ALA A 92 -1.73 -13.43 15.48
C ALA A 92 -2.14 -12.09 14.87
N ASN A 93 -2.60 -11.14 15.70
CA ASN A 93 -2.99 -9.77 15.32
C ASN A 93 -1.78 -8.89 14.97
N ASN A 94 -0.78 -9.44 14.28
CA ASN A 94 0.50 -8.78 14.00
C ASN A 94 0.41 -7.81 12.83
N ASP A 95 -0.75 -7.72 12.16
CA ASP A 95 -0.97 -6.87 11.00
C ASP A 95 -2.10 -5.87 11.28
N ALA A 96 -1.71 -4.71 11.82
CA ALA A 96 -2.64 -3.67 12.29
C ALA A 96 -3.60 -3.17 11.19
N GLY A 97 -3.18 -3.20 9.91
CA GLY A 97 -4.00 -2.78 8.78
C GLY A 97 -5.04 -3.81 8.33
N PHE A 98 -4.79 -5.11 8.60
CA PHE A 98 -5.64 -6.20 8.11
C PHE A 98 -6.48 -6.89 9.19
N ASN A 99 -6.27 -6.56 10.46
CA ASN A 99 -7.06 -7.08 11.60
C ASN A 99 -8.59 -6.92 11.42
N THR A 100 -9.06 -5.88 10.76
CA THR A 100 -10.49 -5.68 10.47
C THR A 100 -11.02 -6.62 9.37
N PHE A 101 -10.19 -7.02 8.41
CA PHE A 101 -10.57 -7.96 7.35
C PHE A 101 -10.68 -9.39 7.89
N PHE A 102 -9.78 -9.81 8.78
CA PHE A 102 -9.82 -11.16 9.37
C PHE A 102 -11.10 -11.41 10.19
N LYS A 103 -11.67 -10.36 10.81
CA LYS A 103 -12.98 -10.44 11.49
C LYS A 103 -14.15 -10.72 10.55
N ARG A 104 -13.98 -10.54 9.24
CA ARG A 104 -15.02 -10.76 8.21
C ARG A 104 -14.73 -11.97 7.31
N PHE A 105 -14.05 -12.98 7.85
CA PHE A 105 -13.76 -14.26 7.17
C PHE A 105 -12.81 -14.15 5.96
N TRP A 106 -11.95 -13.14 5.92
CA TRP A 106 -10.88 -13.08 4.93
C TRP A 106 -9.69 -13.94 5.37
N ILE A 107 -9.08 -14.66 4.41
CA ILE A 107 -7.83 -15.41 4.59
C ILE A 107 -6.81 -14.96 3.55
N ARG A 108 -5.51 -15.02 3.88
CA ARG A 108 -4.40 -14.60 3.01
C ARG A 108 -3.26 -15.59 3.09
N GLY A 109 -2.73 -16.01 1.93
CA GLY A 109 -1.47 -16.73 1.83
C GLY A 109 -0.33 -15.77 1.50
N TYR A 110 0.67 -15.68 2.38
CA TYR A 110 1.90 -14.94 2.09
C TYR A 110 2.88 -15.85 1.34
N LEU A 111 3.41 -15.35 0.23
CA LEU A 111 4.52 -15.98 -0.48
C LEU A 111 5.83 -15.38 0.07
N LEU A 112 6.09 -14.11 -0.21
CA LEU A 112 7.28 -13.40 0.26
C LEU A 112 6.93 -12.39 1.37
N TRP A 113 7.75 -12.30 2.42
CA TRP A 113 7.70 -11.20 3.40
C TRP A 113 9.10 -10.59 3.60
N ASP A 114 9.23 -9.27 3.41
CA ASP A 114 10.51 -8.53 3.55
C ASP A 114 11.71 -9.19 2.83
N SER A 115 11.48 -9.69 1.61
CA SER A 115 12.48 -10.42 0.80
C SER A 115 12.93 -11.77 1.35
N LEU A 116 12.35 -12.22 2.46
CA LEU A 116 12.51 -13.57 2.99
C LEU A 116 11.31 -14.41 2.55
N ALA A 117 11.61 -15.62 2.07
CA ALA A 117 10.61 -16.64 1.82
C ALA A 117 9.82 -16.88 3.11
N HIS A 118 8.49 -16.81 3.05
CA HIS A 118 7.68 -17.15 4.21
C HIS A 118 7.83 -18.67 4.44
N PRO A 119 7.87 -19.19 5.69
CA PRO A 119 7.97 -20.64 5.96
C PRO A 119 6.87 -21.52 5.31
N ALA A 120 5.86 -20.91 4.69
CA ALA A 120 4.85 -21.59 3.91
C ALA A 120 5.35 -21.96 2.50
N GLU A 121 6.34 -21.24 1.96
CA GLU A 121 6.96 -21.48 0.65
C GLU A 121 7.87 -22.72 0.63
N ASP A 122 8.58 -23.01 1.72
CA ASP A 122 9.45 -24.19 1.81
C ASP A 122 8.68 -25.49 1.52
N ARG A 123 7.41 -25.53 1.94
CA ARG A 123 6.51 -26.67 1.67
C ARG A 123 5.99 -26.74 0.24
N VAL A 124 5.97 -25.63 -0.50
CA VAL A 124 5.63 -25.61 -1.93
C VAL A 124 6.79 -26.17 -2.74
N ARG A 125 8.03 -25.81 -2.37
CA ARG A 125 9.27 -26.31 -2.99
C ARG A 125 9.50 -27.81 -2.79
N GLU A 126 9.10 -28.38 -1.66
CA GLU A 126 9.22 -29.82 -1.39
C GLU A 126 8.15 -30.68 -2.08
N SER A 127 7.06 -30.07 -2.57
CA SER A 127 5.94 -30.78 -3.23
C SER A 127 6.00 -30.80 -4.76
N GLN A 128 7.07 -30.28 -5.35
CA GLN A 128 7.38 -30.26 -6.80
C GLN A 128 8.52 -31.24 -7.07
#